data_AF-A1BCL7-F1
#
_entry.id   AF-A1BCL7-F1
#
_cell.length_a   1.000
_cell.length_b   1.000
_cell.length_c   1.000
_cell.angle_alpha   90.00
_cell.angle_beta   90.00
_cell.angle_gamma   90.00
#
_symmetry.space_group_name_H-M   'P 1'
#
loop_
_entity.id
_entity.type
_entity.pdbx_description
1 polymer ?
#
loop_
_entity_poly.entity_id
_entity_poly.type
_entity_poly.pdbx_seq_one_letter_code
_entity_poly.pdbx_strand_id
1 'polypeptide(L)'
;MRIENLDDVAEFARTVILNGVNLHPDDDFRNYVNIETGQPTYTEEEASAYNRNMANAFSICDKCGVDIYGFMQKIFLVETGLDKVIPMPD
;
A
#
# COMPACT_ATOMS: atom_id res chain seq x y z
N MET A 1 8.54 -1.38 -11.20
CA MET A 1 8.00 -0.10 -10.71
C MET A 1 9.10 0.63 -9.95
N ARG A 2 9.19 1.95 -10.10
CA ARG A 2 10.03 2.83 -9.26
C ARG A 2 9.09 3.86 -8.63
N ILE A 3 9.37 4.28 -7.40
CA ILE A 3 8.56 5.26 -6.66
C ILE A 3 9.33 6.58 -6.63
N GLU A 4 8.94 7.53 -7.48
CA GLU A 4 9.63 8.81 -7.67
C GLU A 4 8.72 10.01 -7.39
N ASN A 5 7.40 9.82 -7.38
CA ASN A 5 6.40 10.87 -7.11
C ASN A 5 5.11 10.27 -6.46
N LEU A 6 4.15 11.13 -6.10
CA LEU A 6 2.91 10.71 -5.44
C LEU A 6 2.00 9.83 -6.32
N ASP A 7 2.05 9.98 -7.64
CA ASP A 7 1.27 9.13 -8.54
C ASP A 7 1.81 7.70 -8.52
N ASP A 8 3.14 7.52 -8.47
CA ASP A 8 3.76 6.20 -8.32
C ASP A 8 3.40 5.57 -6.96
N VAL A 9 3.35 6.37 -5.89
CA VAL A 9 2.89 5.90 -4.56
C VAL A 9 1.45 5.42 -4.65
N ALA A 10 0.59 6.13 -5.39
CA ALA A 10 -0.80 5.75 -5.55
C ALA A 10 -0.94 4.47 -6.39
N GLU A 11 -0.20 4.33 -7.48
CA GLU A 11 -0.18 3.10 -8.28
C GLU A 11 0.34 1.90 -7.48
N PHE A 12 1.36 2.10 -6.64
CA PHE A 12 1.86 1.07 -5.75
C PHE A 12 0.80 0.61 -4.75
N ALA A 13 0.13 1.55 -4.06
CA ALA A 13 -0.94 1.23 -3.12
C ALA A 13 -2.06 0.43 -3.80
N ARG A 14 -2.53 0.87 -4.98
CA ARG A 14 -3.55 0.15 -5.77
C ARG A 14 -3.12 -1.26 -6.12
N THR A 15 -1.88 -1.43 -6.60
CA THR A 15 -1.33 -2.74 -6.97
C THR A 15 -1.38 -3.70 -5.79
N VAL A 16 -0.97 -3.23 -4.60
CA VAL A 16 -0.98 -4.02 -3.38
C VAL A 16 -2.41 -4.37 -2.98
N ILE A 17 -3.33 -3.40 -2.97
CA ILE A 17 -4.74 -3.62 -2.60
C ILE A 17 -5.42 -4.63 -3.52
N LEU A 18 -5.15 -4.57 -4.83
CA LEU A 18 -5.72 -5.50 -5.82
C LEU A 18 -5.22 -6.95 -5.66
N ASN A 19 -4.10 -7.16 -4.94
CA ASN A 19 -3.67 -8.50 -4.54
C ASN A 19 -4.48 -9.06 -3.35
N GLY A 20 -5.50 -8.34 -2.88
CA GLY A 20 -6.41 -8.78 -1.83
C GLY A 20 -5.83 -8.67 -0.43
N VAL A 21 -4.79 -7.86 -0.24
CA VAL A 21 -4.20 -7.63 1.08
C VAL A 21 -4.77 -6.38 1.75
N ASN A 22 -4.93 -6.44 3.07
CA ASN A 22 -5.23 -5.27 3.89
C ASN A 22 -3.94 -4.49 4.13
N LEU A 23 -3.58 -3.64 3.17
CA LEU A 23 -2.33 -2.88 3.19
C LEU A 23 -2.20 -2.01 4.45
N HIS A 24 -1.13 -2.23 5.20
CA HIS A 24 -0.66 -1.31 6.24
C HIS A 24 0.76 -0.84 5.91
N PRO A 25 1.06 0.47 5.91
CA PRO A 25 2.37 0.99 5.52
C PRO A 25 3.56 0.47 6.35
N ASP A 26 3.34 0.14 7.63
CA ASP A 26 4.40 -0.36 8.52
C ASP A 26 4.65 -1.88 8.41
N ASP A 27 3.76 -2.62 7.75
CA ASP A 27 3.85 -4.08 7.72
C ASP A 27 4.96 -4.55 6.78
N ASP A 28 5.76 -5.51 7.23
CA ASP A 28 6.70 -6.22 6.36
C ASP A 28 5.92 -7.10 5.38
N PHE A 29 6.19 -6.94 4.08
CA PHE A 29 5.51 -7.69 3.03
C PHE A 29 5.68 -9.21 3.15
N ARG A 30 6.70 -9.71 3.88
CA ARG A 30 6.89 -11.13 4.17
C ARG A 30 5.83 -11.71 5.11
N ASN A 31 5.15 -10.86 5.88
CA ASN A 31 4.15 -11.27 6.86
C ASN A 31 2.75 -11.43 6.27
N TYR A 32 2.53 -11.00 5.02
CA TYR A 32 1.22 -11.11 4.39
C TYR A 32 0.92 -12.55 3.99
N VAL A 33 -0.18 -13.08 4.53
CA VAL A 33 -0.67 -14.43 4.23
C VAL A 33 -1.98 -14.31 3.45
N ASN A 34 -2.05 -15.02 2.33
CA ASN A 34 -3.26 -15.07 1.53
C ASN A 34 -4.32 -15.88 2.31
N ILE A 35 -5.46 -15.25 2.61
CA ILE A 35 -6.49 -15.82 3.50
C ILE A 35 -7.11 -17.10 2.93
N GLU A 36 -7.21 -17.21 1.60
CA GLU A 36 -7.83 -18.37 0.96
C GLU A 36 -6.92 -19.61 0.96
N THR A 37 -5.62 -19.42 0.72
CA THR A 37 -4.64 -20.51 0.56
C THR A 37 -3.82 -20.79 1.82
N GLY A 38 -3.76 -19.84 2.76
CA GLY A 38 -2.88 -19.88 3.93
C GLY A 38 -1.38 -19.82 3.61
N GLN A 39 -1.01 -19.52 2.36
CA GLN A 39 0.38 -19.39 1.92
C GLN A 39 0.83 -17.92 1.96
N PRO A 40 2.16 -17.66 1.99
CA PRO A 40 2.68 -16.31 1.79
C PRO A 40 2.10 -15.69 0.52
N THR A 41 1.64 -14.44 0.62
CA THR A 41 1.08 -13.70 -0.52
C THR A 41 2.15 -13.38 -1.55
N TYR A 42 3.38 -13.16 -1.07
CA TYR A 42 4.53 -12.76 -1.87
C TYR A 42 5.67 -13.75 -1.66
N THR A 43 6.47 -13.96 -2.69
CA THR A 43 7.79 -14.59 -2.54
C THR A 43 8.73 -13.66 -1.77
N GLU A 44 9.84 -14.20 -1.24
CA GLU A 44 10.88 -13.41 -0.53
C GLU A 44 11.45 -12.27 -1.39
N GLU A 45 11.58 -12.50 -2.69
CA GLU A 45 12.12 -11.54 -3.66
C GLU A 45 11.13 -10.40 -3.90
N GLU A 46 9.84 -10.73 -4.09
CA GLU A 46 8.75 -9.77 -4.24
C GLU A 46 8.56 -8.94 -2.97
N ALA A 47 8.49 -9.61 -1.81
CA ALA A 47 8.36 -8.93 -0.52
C ALA A 47 9.53 -7.97 -0.27
N SER A 48 10.76 -8.39 -0.59
CA SER A 48 11.93 -7.52 -0.48
C SER A 48 11.87 -6.32 -1.44
N ALA A 49 11.31 -6.48 -2.64
CA ALA A 49 11.09 -5.38 -3.57
C ALA A 49 10.00 -4.42 -3.07
N TYR A 50 8.90 -4.94 -2.53
CA TYR A 50 7.77 -4.15 -2.05
C TYR A 50 8.13 -3.39 -0.78
N ASN A 51 8.89 -4.00 0.14
CA ASN A 51 9.44 -3.32 1.30
C ASN A 51 10.32 -2.11 0.90
N ARG A 52 11.15 -2.25 -0.15
CA ARG A 52 11.94 -1.11 -0.69
C ARG A 52 11.05 -0.03 -1.30
N ASN A 53 10.01 -0.42 -2.04
CA ASN A 53 9.06 0.52 -2.62
C ASN A 53 8.29 1.27 -1.54
N MET A 54 7.87 0.59 -0.47
CA MET A 54 7.20 1.21 0.68
C MET A 54 8.12 2.22 1.37
N ALA A 55 9.38 1.87 1.62
CA ALA A 55 10.36 2.81 2.17
C ALA A 55 10.55 4.06 1.28
N ASN A 56 10.57 3.88 -0.04
CA ASN A 56 10.61 5.01 -0.98
C ASN A 56 9.30 5.83 -0.93
N ALA A 57 8.15 5.19 -0.81
CA ALA A 57 6.86 5.86 -0.67
C ALA A 57 6.83 6.76 0.57
N PHE A 58 7.32 6.28 1.73
CA PHE A 58 7.51 7.12 2.92
C PHE A 58 8.36 8.36 2.61
N SER A 59 9.51 8.18 1.93
CA SER A 59 10.39 9.30 1.57
C SER A 59 9.73 10.32 0.63
N ILE A 60 8.94 9.86 -0.35
CA ILE A 60 8.24 10.75 -1.28
C ILE A 60 7.12 11.50 -0.57
N CYS A 61 6.29 10.81 0.21
CA CYS A 61 5.20 11.42 0.98
C CYS A 61 5.74 12.49 1.95
N ASP A 62 6.80 12.18 2.70
CA ASP A 62 7.45 13.13 3.62
C ASP A 62 7.96 14.39 2.89
N LYS A 63 8.66 14.23 1.76
CA LYS A 63 9.12 15.36 0.93
C LYS A 63 7.98 16.24 0.41
N CYS A 64 6.83 15.65 0.15
CA CYS A 64 5.65 16.36 -0.34
C CYS A 64 4.75 16.89 0.79
N GLY A 65 5.08 16.65 2.06
CA GLY A 65 4.24 17.03 3.20
C GLY A 65 2.91 16.27 3.25
N VAL A 66 2.88 15.04 2.73
CA VAL A 66 1.69 14.18 2.69
C VAL A 66 1.82 13.11 3.76
N ASP A 67 0.77 12.92 4.56
CA ASP A 67 0.67 11.79 5.47
C ASP A 67 0.40 10.50 4.69
N ILE A 68 1.35 9.56 4.70
CA ILE A 68 1.25 8.32 3.93
C ILE A 68 0.09 7.43 4.41
N TYR A 69 -0.23 7.45 5.70
CA TYR A 69 -1.31 6.63 6.26
C TYR A 69 -2.65 7.11 5.73
N GLY A 70 -2.96 8.39 5.88
CA GLY A 70 -4.15 9.00 5.30
C GLY A 70 -4.21 8.87 3.78
N PHE A 71 -3.06 9.04 3.09
CA PHE A 71 -2.99 8.92 1.64
C PHE A 71 -3.34 7.51 1.14
N MET A 72 -2.71 6.47 1.70
CA MET A 72 -3.00 5.09 1.32
C MET A 72 -4.37 4.63 1.79
N GLN A 73 -4.84 5.08 2.96
CA GLN A 73 -6.20 4.80 3.43
C GLN A 73 -7.25 5.39 2.48
N LYS A 74 -7.06 6.63 2.02
CA LYS A 74 -7.94 7.26 1.02
C LYS A 74 -8.02 6.44 -0.27
N ILE A 75 -6.90 5.93 -0.74
CA ILE A 75 -6.86 5.06 -1.92
C ILE A 75 -7.62 3.76 -1.64
N PHE A 76 -7.36 3.11 -0.50
CA PHE A 76 -8.05 1.88 -0.10
C PHE A 76 -9.57 2.05 -0.08
N LEU A 77 -10.07 3.13 0.54
CA LEU A 77 -11.51 3.39 0.63
C LEU A 77 -12.13 3.56 -0.77
N VAL A 78 -11.46 4.26 -1.68
CA VAL A 78 -11.94 4.46 -3.06
C VAL A 78 -11.93 3.16 -3.86
N GLU A 79 -10.82 2.42 -3.85
CA GLU A 79 -10.67 1.18 -4.65
C GLU A 79 -11.61 0.07 -4.18
N THR A 80 -11.95 0.04 -2.88
CA THR A 80 -12.90 -0.93 -2.32
C THR A 80 -14.36 -0.46 -2.35
N GLY A 81 -14.61 0.80 -2.72
CA GLY A 81 -15.93 1.44 -2.67
C GLY A 81 -16.46 1.70 -1.26
N LEU A 82 -15.60 1.56 -0.24
CA LEU A 82 -15.92 1.84 1.17
C LEU A 82 -16.00 3.34 1.45
N ASP A 83 -15.45 4.20 0.59
CA ASP A 83 -15.60 5.66 0.62
C ASP A 83 -17.06 6.13 0.66
N LYS A 84 -18.00 5.31 0.17
CA LYS A 84 -19.44 5.57 0.20
C LYS A 84 -20.09 5.37 1.58
N VAL A 85 -19.35 4.77 2.52
CA VAL A 85 -19.85 4.34 3.84
C VAL A 85 -18.96 4.85 4.97
N ILE A 86 -17.65 4.89 4.75
CA ILE A 86 -16.65 5.36 5.70
C ILE A 86 -16.23 6.78 5.29
N PRO A 87 -16.31 7.78 6.19
CA PRO A 87 -15.82 9.13 5.92
C PRO A 87 -14.35 9.12 5.52
N MET A 88 -13.99 9.96 4.55
CA MET A 88 -12.60 10.12 4.15
C MET A 88 -11.79 10.74 5.28
N PRO A 89 -10.52 10.32 5.47
CA PRO A 89 -9.62 11.02 6.38
C PRO A 89 -9.44 12.47 5.91
N ASP A 90 -9.34 13.38 6.90
CA ASP A 90 -9.15 14.83 6.71
C ASP A 90 -7.80 15.18 6.06
#